data_AF-A0ABC8UQG7-F1
#
_entry.id   AF-A0ABC8UQG7-F1
#
_cell.length_a   1.000
_cell.length_b   1.000
_cell.length_c   1.000
_cell.angle_alpha   90.00
_cell.angle_beta   90.00
_cell.angle_gamma   90.00
#
_symmetry.space_group_name_H-M   'P 1'
#
loop_
_entity.id
_entity.type
_entity.pdbx_description
1 polymer ?
#
loop_
_entity_poly.entity_id
_entity_poly.type
_entity_poly.pdbx_seq_one_letter_code
_entity_poly.pdbx_strand_id
1 'polypeptide(L)'
;MTGVEPVVIARGGYSGMFPDSSQYAYSFAKDTSLPNTIMFCDLQLTKDSVGICQSALTLDNSTNIPVVFPKGQKTYNVNGQDIRGWFALDYTADQLFKNVFCKS
;
A
#
# COMPACT_ATOMS: atom_id res chain seq x y z
N MET A 1 -3.89 -40.07 1.64
CA MET A 1 -3.28 -38.74 1.50
C MET A 1 -3.82 -37.89 2.64
N THR A 2 -2.97 -37.37 3.52
CA THR A 2 -3.38 -36.36 4.52
C THR A 2 -3.32 -34.99 3.85
N GLY A 3 -4.46 -34.49 3.36
CA GLY A 3 -4.53 -33.17 2.75
C GLY A 3 -4.61 -32.08 3.82
N VAL A 4 -3.70 -31.11 3.75
CA VAL A 4 -3.80 -29.86 4.54
C VAL A 4 -4.61 -28.85 3.73
N GLU A 5 -5.48 -28.10 4.39
CA GLU A 5 -6.27 -27.05 3.75
C GLU A 5 -5.36 -25.98 3.11
N PRO A 6 -5.63 -25.55 1.87
CA PRO A 6 -4.88 -24.46 1.25
C PRO A 6 -5.15 -23.13 1.97
N VAL A 7 -4.13 -22.28 2.05
CA VAL A 7 -4.24 -20.94 2.65
C VAL A 7 -4.56 -19.90 1.58
N VAL A 8 -5.53 -19.03 1.86
CA VAL A 8 -5.87 -17.89 1.01
C VAL A 8 -5.12 -16.64 1.50
N ILE A 9 -4.46 -15.94 0.57
CA ILE A 9 -3.73 -14.70 0.84
C ILE A 9 -4.37 -13.57 0.04
N ALA A 10 -4.97 -12.60 0.74
CA ALA A 10 -5.55 -11.40 0.16
C ALA A 10 -4.49 -10.27 0.16
N ARG A 11 -3.63 -10.27 -0.87
CA ARG A 11 -2.62 -9.22 -1.07
C ARG A 11 -3.27 -7.91 -1.48
N GLY A 12 -3.07 -6.87 -0.67
CA GLY A 12 -3.72 -5.58 -0.89
C GLY A 12 -5.23 -5.60 -0.60
N GLY A 13 -5.73 -6.65 0.06
CA GLY A 13 -7.16 -6.88 0.27
C GLY A 13 -7.85 -7.43 -0.98
N TYR A 14 -9.09 -7.00 -1.23
CA TYR A 14 -9.88 -7.37 -2.41
C TYR A 14 -9.53 -6.46 -3.61
N SER A 15 -8.25 -6.43 -3.97
CA SER A 15 -7.64 -5.49 -4.92
C SER A 15 -8.08 -5.66 -6.38
N GLY A 16 -8.75 -6.76 -6.71
CA GLY A 16 -9.37 -6.95 -8.03
C GLY A 16 -10.66 -6.13 -8.22
N MET A 17 -11.27 -5.61 -7.15
CA MET A 17 -12.52 -4.84 -7.20
C MET A 17 -12.36 -3.41 -6.66
N PHE A 18 -11.43 -3.21 -5.72
CA PHE A 18 -11.20 -1.93 -5.05
C PHE A 18 -9.75 -1.51 -5.17
N PRO A 19 -9.43 -0.21 -5.01
CA PRO A 19 -8.05 0.26 -4.97
C PRO A 19 -7.17 -0.59 -4.06
N ASP A 20 -6.07 -1.10 -4.61
CA ASP A 20 -5.11 -1.93 -3.88
C ASP A 20 -4.67 -1.26 -2.57
N SER A 21 -4.57 -2.06 -1.52
CA SER A 21 -4.12 -1.62 -0.19
C SER A 21 -4.98 -0.54 0.47
N SER A 22 -6.17 -0.24 -0.08
CA SER A 22 -7.13 0.66 0.56
C SER A 22 -7.81 0.01 1.75
N GLN A 23 -8.26 0.83 2.69
CA GLN A 23 -9.04 0.37 3.84
C GLN A 23 -10.29 -0.41 3.41
N TYR A 24 -10.93 0.00 2.31
CA TYR A 24 -12.12 -0.67 1.79
C TYR A 24 -11.80 -2.04 1.20
N ALA A 25 -10.70 -2.17 0.46
CA ALA A 25 -10.23 -3.47 -0.06
C ALA A 25 -9.97 -4.47 1.07
N TYR A 26 -9.31 -4.04 2.16
CA TYR A 26 -9.05 -4.92 3.31
C TYR A 26 -10.31 -5.24 4.11
N SER A 27 -11.18 -4.26 4.33
CA SER A 27 -12.43 -4.48 5.09
C SER A 27 -13.34 -5.45 4.33
N PHE A 28 -13.50 -5.25 3.03
CA PHE A 28 -14.28 -6.16 2.20
C PHE A 28 -13.67 -7.56 2.17
N ALA A 29 -12.36 -7.69 1.97
CA ALA A 29 -11.69 -8.99 2.01
C ALA A 29 -11.89 -9.70 3.35
N LYS A 30 -11.81 -8.98 4.47
CA LYS A 30 -12.07 -9.53 5.81
C LYS A 30 -13.51 -10.03 5.95
N ASP A 31 -14.48 -9.28 5.44
CA ASP A 31 -15.90 -9.59 5.63
C ASP A 31 -16.40 -10.70 4.70
N THR A 32 -15.79 -10.87 3.51
CA THR A 32 -16.26 -11.83 2.50
C THR A 32 -15.41 -13.10 2.38
N SER A 33 -14.20 -13.14 2.96
CA SER A 33 -13.29 -14.29 2.81
C SER A 33 -13.40 -15.29 3.96
N LEU A 34 -12.71 -16.42 3.83
CA LEU A 34 -12.64 -17.44 4.87
C LEU A 34 -11.96 -16.89 6.14
N PRO A 35 -12.33 -17.36 7.35
CA PRO A 35 -11.74 -16.88 8.61
C PRO A 35 -10.21 -17.01 8.72
N ASN A 36 -9.61 -17.97 7.99
CA ASN A 36 -8.17 -18.22 7.93
C ASN A 36 -7.47 -17.42 6.82
N THR A 37 -8.16 -16.48 6.15
CA THR A 37 -7.57 -15.65 5.09
C THR A 37 -6.53 -14.70 5.68
N ILE A 38 -5.34 -14.70 5.10
CA ILE A 38 -4.26 -13.80 5.49
C ILE A 38 -4.40 -12.49 4.71
N MET A 39 -4.59 -11.37 5.41
CA MET A 39 -4.48 -10.05 4.83
C MET A 39 -3.01 -9.69 4.67
N PHE A 40 -2.53 -9.60 3.43
CA PHE A 40 -1.12 -9.37 3.15
C PHE A 40 -0.90 -7.93 2.66
N CYS A 41 -0.02 -7.23 3.37
CA CYS A 41 0.28 -5.82 3.15
C CYS A 41 1.77 -5.63 2.86
N ASP A 42 2.06 -4.92 1.77
CA ASP A 42 3.40 -4.40 1.49
C ASP A 42 3.64 -3.16 2.37
N LEU A 43 4.32 -3.36 3.49
CA LEU A 43 4.52 -2.34 4.53
C LEU A 43 5.58 -1.32 4.11
N GLN A 44 5.25 -0.04 4.25
CA GLN A 44 6.18 1.08 4.16
C GLN A 44 6.08 1.93 5.43
N LEU A 45 7.16 2.64 5.77
CA LEU A 45 7.19 3.54 6.92
C LEU A 45 7.18 4.99 6.47
N THR A 46 6.35 5.79 7.13
CA THR A 46 6.34 7.24 6.99
C THR A 46 7.54 7.87 7.70
N LYS A 47 7.76 9.17 7.49
CA LYS A 47 8.82 9.94 8.13
C LYS A 47 8.78 9.87 9.66
N ASP A 48 7.58 9.81 10.22
CA ASP A 48 7.27 9.70 11.64
C ASP A 48 7.05 8.24 12.09
N SER A 49 7.57 7.27 11.33
CA SER A 49 7.62 5.84 11.69
C SER A 49 6.26 5.15 11.85
N VAL A 50 5.22 5.66 11.18
CA VAL A 50 3.92 5.01 11.09
C VAL A 50 3.91 4.07 9.88
N GLY A 51 3.35 2.88 10.06
CA GLY A 51 3.21 1.89 8.99
C GLY A 51 2.03 2.19 8.06
N ILE A 52 2.25 2.10 6.75
CA ILE A 52 1.22 2.17 5.72
C ILE A 52 1.35 1.00 4.74
N CYS A 53 0.24 0.59 4.12
CA CYS A 53 0.22 -0.43 3.08
C CYS A 53 0.23 0.21 1.71
N GLN A 54 1.26 -0.07 0.90
CA GLN A 54 1.33 0.33 -0.50
C GLN A 54 2.16 -0.66 -1.31
N SER A 55 1.56 -1.18 -2.39
CA SER A 55 2.14 -2.23 -3.23
C SER A 55 3.38 -1.80 -4.03
N ALA A 56 3.51 -0.51 -4.32
CA ALA A 56 4.67 0.05 -5.03
C ALA A 56 5.51 0.94 -4.11
N LEU A 57 6.84 0.86 -4.25
CA LEU A 57 7.78 1.64 -3.46
C LEU A 57 7.55 3.15 -3.57
N THR A 58 7.14 3.61 -4.76
CA THR A 58 6.76 5.00 -4.97
C THR A 58 5.24 5.16 -4.93
N LEU A 59 4.77 6.14 -4.16
CA LEU A 59 3.36 6.38 -3.87
C LEU A 59 2.58 6.87 -5.09
N ASP A 60 3.25 7.44 -6.09
CA ASP A 60 2.63 7.99 -7.30
C ASP A 60 2.07 6.92 -8.25
N ASN A 61 2.44 5.65 -8.07
CA ASN A 61 1.85 4.57 -8.85
C ASN A 61 0.36 4.40 -8.51
N SER A 62 0.04 4.30 -7.22
CA SER A 62 -1.28 3.94 -6.69
C SER A 62 -2.04 5.09 -6.05
N THR A 63 -1.47 6.31 -5.94
CA THR A 63 -2.12 7.44 -5.25
C THR A 63 -2.09 8.75 -6.04
N ASN A 64 -2.95 9.69 -5.66
CA ASN A 64 -2.97 11.05 -6.22
C ASN A 64 -1.83 11.96 -5.72
N ILE A 65 -0.78 11.42 -5.07
CA ILE A 65 0.28 12.21 -4.44
C ILE A 65 0.99 13.23 -5.37
N PRO A 66 1.11 13.03 -6.70
CA PRO A 66 1.69 14.05 -7.58
C PRO A 66 0.86 15.34 -7.66
N VAL A 67 -0.46 15.25 -7.43
CA VAL A 67 -1.36 16.42 -7.41
C VAL A 67 -1.22 17.16 -6.08
N VAL A 68 -1.06 16.41 -4.99
CA VAL A 68 -0.97 16.97 -3.63
C VAL A 68 0.40 17.60 -3.38
N PHE A 69 1.48 16.95 -3.83
CA PHE A 69 2.86 17.41 -3.65
C PHE A 69 3.59 17.46 -4.99
N PRO A 70 3.26 18.38 -5.92
CA PRO A 70 3.78 18.38 -7.29
C PRO A 70 5.30 18.53 -7.41
N LYS A 71 5.96 19.05 -6.37
CA LYS A 71 7.43 19.18 -6.27
C LYS A 71 8.05 18.19 -5.29
N GLY A 72 7.32 17.14 -4.92
CA GLY A 72 7.69 16.17 -3.89
C GLY A 72 8.52 14.98 -4.38
N GLN A 73 8.88 14.93 -5.67
CA GLN A 73 9.74 13.88 -6.19
C GLN A 73 11.12 13.91 -5.55
N LYS A 74 11.60 12.74 -5.18
CA LYS A 74 12.96 12.47 -4.73
C LYS A 74 13.55 11.34 -5.54
N THR A 75 14.87 11.25 -5.55
CA THR A 75 15.60 10.11 -6.09
C THR A 75 16.31 9.42 -4.94
N TYR A 76 16.11 8.11 -4.81
CA TYR A 76 16.81 7.26 -3.87
C TYR A 76 17.50 6.13 -4.61
N ASN A 77 18.70 5.77 -4.18
CA ASN A 77 19.35 4.54 -4.61
C ASN A 77 18.79 3.38 -3.80
N VAL A 78 18.15 2.43 -4.48
CA VAL A 78 17.51 1.26 -3.89
C VAL A 78 18.13 0.04 -4.54
N ASN A 79 18.89 -0.73 -3.76
CA ASN A 79 19.60 -1.92 -4.25
C ASN A 79 20.49 -1.64 -5.48
N GLY A 80 21.16 -0.49 -5.53
CA GLY A 80 22.03 -0.09 -6.64
C GLY A 80 21.32 0.59 -7.80
N GLN A 81 20.00 0.70 -7.78
CA GLN A 81 19.22 1.37 -8.82
C GLN A 81 18.67 2.71 -8.31
N ASP A 82 18.86 3.78 -9.08
CA ASP A 82 18.25 5.07 -8.79
C ASP A 82 16.76 5.04 -9.18
N ILE A 83 15.90 5.16 -8.17
CA ILE A 83 14.45 5.22 -8.31
C ILE A 83 13.99 6.63 -8.00
N ARG A 84 13.21 7.23 -8.90
CA ARG A 84 12.65 8.57 -8.75
C ARG A 84 11.14 8.51 -8.58
N GLY A 85 10.62 9.15 -7.54
CA GLY A 85 9.18 9.17 -7.23
C GLY A 85 8.89 9.83 -5.89
N TRP A 86 7.72 9.56 -5.32
CA TRP A 86 7.32 10.01 -3.99
C TRP A 86 7.43 8.84 -3.01
N PHE A 87 8.23 8.97 -1.96
CA PHE A 87 8.47 7.87 -1.02
C PHE A 87 7.74 8.15 0.29
N ALA A 88 7.19 7.11 0.94
CA ALA A 88 6.49 7.26 2.22
C ALA A 88 7.35 7.95 3.29
N LEU A 89 8.65 7.63 3.32
CA LEU A 89 9.62 8.14 4.29
C LEU A 89 9.84 9.67 4.22
N ASP A 90 9.36 10.34 3.17
CA ASP A 90 9.48 11.79 3.00
C ASP A 90 8.33 12.58 3.67
N TYR A 91 7.24 11.90 4.03
CA TYR A 91 6.00 12.51 4.51
C TYR A 91 5.61 11.96 5.89
N THR A 92 4.99 12.78 6.73
CA THR A 92 4.36 12.28 7.96
C THR A 92 3.07 11.55 7.63
N ALA A 93 2.64 10.64 8.50
CA ALA A 93 1.36 9.95 8.36
C ALA A 93 0.19 10.94 8.21
N ASP A 94 0.22 12.01 9.00
CA ASP A 94 -0.76 13.08 8.96
C ASP A 94 -0.84 13.78 7.59
N GLN A 95 0.31 14.02 6.94
CA GLN A 95 0.34 14.62 5.60
C GLN A 95 -0.29 13.69 4.56
N LEU A 96 -0.04 12.39 4.67
CA LEU A 96 -0.57 11.38 3.75
C LEU A 96 -2.07 11.16 3.96
N PHE A 97 -2.50 10.81 5.18
CA PHE A 97 -3.89 10.42 5.46
C PHE A 97 -4.90 11.55 5.26
N LYS A 98 -4.48 12.82 5.38
CA LYS A 98 -5.38 13.96 5.18
C LYS A 98 -5.59 14.35 3.72
N ASN A 99 -4.62 14.07 2.85
CA ASN A 99 -4.58 14.67 1.51
C ASN A 99 -4.41 13.66 0.37
N VAL A 100 -3.85 12.49 0.64
CA VAL A 100 -3.47 11.49 -0.36
C VAL A 100 -4.47 10.35 -0.37
N PHE A 101 -5.01 10.03 -1.55
CA PHE A 101 -6.03 9.02 -1.78
C PHE A 101 -5.54 7.97 -2.80
N CYS A 102 -5.97 6.72 -2.61
CA CYS A 102 -5.69 5.64 -3.55
C CYS A 102 -6.47 5.85 -4.86
N LYS A 103 -5.84 5.53 -5.99
CA LYS A 103 -6.46 5.55 -7.32
C LYS A 103 -7.36 4.34 -7.51
N SER A 104 -8.43 4.53 -8.27
CA SER A 104 -9.30 3.46 -8.79
C SER A 104 -8.69 2.80 -10.02
#